data_AF-A0A820IZT4-F1
#
_entry.id   AF-A0A820IZT4-F1
#
_cell.length_a   1.000
_cell.length_b   1.000
_cell.length_c   1.000
_cell.angle_alpha   90.00
_cell.angle_beta   90.00
_cell.angle_gamma   90.00
#
_symmetry.space_group_name_H-M   'P 1'
#
loop_
_entity.id
_entity.type
_entity.pdbx_description
1 polymer ?
#
loop_
_entity_poly.entity_id
_entity_poly.type
_entity_poly.pdbx_seq_one_letter_code
_entity_poly.pdbx_strand_id
1 'polypeptide(L)'
;CKGRIRLNLDHKSENFPTFIIENLAKVIGTNYCVKLPLGSLGQVGWATIGFIVDTSNGIGIGDDGYSWCFDGSRGTSYNNGDFQFLLANVRWKKNNVCGCGIIEINGEITRIKYWLNSKFLGTSFAH
;
A
#
# COMPACT_ATOMS: atom_id res chain seq x y z
N CYS A 1 8.05 -14.35 -11.58
CA CYS A 1 8.05 -12.91 -11.90
C CYS A 1 9.33 -12.26 -11.39
N LYS A 2 10.07 -11.55 -12.25
CA LYS A 2 11.20 -10.70 -11.84
C LYS A 2 10.70 -9.26 -11.75
N GLY A 3 10.06 -8.90 -10.64
CA GLY A 3 9.65 -7.52 -10.40
C GLY A 3 10.89 -6.62 -10.31
N ARG A 4 10.85 -5.43 -10.93
CA ARG A 4 11.89 -4.42 -10.75
C ARG A 4 11.42 -3.43 -9.69
N ILE A 5 12.23 -3.24 -8.65
CA ILE A 5 12.06 -2.13 -7.72
C ILE A 5 12.59 -0.90 -8.43
N ARG A 6 11.72 0.07 -8.72
CA ARG A 6 12.16 1.41 -9.09
C ARG A 6 12.14 2.29 -7.84
N LEU A 7 13.28 2.90 -7.57
CA LEU A 7 13.33 4.10 -6.74
C LEU A 7 12.73 5.23 -7.57
N ASN A 8 11.78 5.99 -7.02
CA ASN A 8 11.46 7.27 -7.59
C ASN A 8 12.62 8.24 -7.26
N LEU A 9 13.62 8.30 -8.15
CA LEU A 9 14.83 9.11 -7.99
C LEU A 9 14.65 10.56 -8.44
N ASP A 10 13.51 10.90 -9.04
CA ASP A 10 13.31 12.19 -9.72
C ASP A 10 13.00 13.35 -8.76
N HIS A 11 12.90 13.11 -7.45
CA HIS A 11 12.52 14.15 -6.51
C HIS A 11 13.45 14.23 -5.29
N LYS A 12 14.22 15.31 -5.25
CA LYS A 12 15.07 15.75 -4.13
C LYS A 12 14.27 16.29 -2.92
N SER A 13 12.97 16.03 -2.80
CA SER A 13 12.15 16.57 -1.70
C SER A 13 11.76 15.49 -0.69
N GLU A 14 12.15 15.73 0.56
CA GLU A 14 12.39 14.79 1.66
C GLU A 14 11.14 14.21 2.35
N ASN A 15 9.92 14.42 1.84
CA ASN A 15 8.74 14.24 2.68
C ASN A 15 8.10 12.83 2.67
N PHE A 16 8.07 12.09 1.56
CA PHE A 16 7.51 10.72 1.53
C PHE A 16 8.13 9.86 0.42
N PRO A 17 9.28 9.18 0.66
CA PRO A 17 9.88 8.31 -0.34
C PRO A 17 8.95 7.17 -0.72
N THR A 18 8.67 7.02 -2.01
CA THR A 18 7.78 5.99 -2.56
C THR A 18 8.56 4.97 -3.38
N PHE A 19 8.31 3.70 -3.12
CA PHE A 19 8.93 2.57 -3.81
C PHE A 19 7.85 1.82 -4.59
N ILE A 20 8.08 1.60 -5.88
CA ILE A 20 7.12 0.91 -6.74
C ILE A 20 7.77 -0.35 -7.30
N ILE A 21 7.03 -1.46 -7.24
CA ILE A 21 7.41 -2.71 -7.91
C ILE A 21 6.57 -2.82 -9.18
N GLU A 22 7.20 -2.60 -10.32
CA GLU A 22 6.54 -2.63 -11.63
C GLU A 22 6.64 -4.02 -12.28
N ASN A 23 5.87 -4.21 -13.36
CA ASN A 23 5.88 -5.41 -14.20
C ASN A 23 5.60 -6.71 -13.43
N LEU A 24 4.78 -6.61 -12.38
CA LEU A 24 4.12 -7.78 -11.82
C LEU A 24 3.02 -8.18 -12.80
N ALA A 25 3.06 -9.43 -13.29
CA ALA A 25 1.93 -9.99 -14.03
C ALA A 25 0.65 -9.82 -13.20
N LYS A 26 -0.52 -9.71 -13.83
CA LYS A 26 -1.80 -9.69 -13.10
C LYS A 26 -1.91 -10.96 -12.26
N VAL A 27 -1.63 -10.88 -10.96
CA VAL A 27 -1.66 -12.04 -10.07
C VAL A 27 -2.76 -11.81 -9.04
N ILE A 28 -3.99 -12.19 -9.40
CA ILE A 28 -5.03 -12.39 -8.40
C ILE A 28 -4.54 -13.49 -7.44
N GLY A 29 -4.69 -13.29 -6.14
CA GLY A 29 -4.20 -14.23 -5.13
C GLY A 29 -2.71 -14.09 -4.80
N THR A 30 -2.06 -12.98 -5.19
CA THR A 30 -0.67 -12.71 -4.79
C THR A 30 -0.57 -11.92 -3.51
N ASN A 31 0.54 -12.11 -2.80
CA ASN A 31 0.90 -11.36 -1.62
C ASN A 31 2.39 -10.97 -1.66
N TYR A 32 2.73 -9.94 -0.90
CA TYR A 32 4.10 -9.60 -0.56
C TYR A 32 4.19 -9.20 0.92
N CYS A 33 5.41 -9.16 1.44
CA CYS A 33 5.70 -8.70 2.78
C CYS A 33 6.74 -7.57 2.75
N VAL A 34 6.54 -6.55 3.57
CA VAL A 34 7.49 -5.45 3.77
C VAL A 34 7.91 -5.43 5.23
N LYS A 35 9.22 -5.46 5.47
CA LYS A 35 9.78 -5.21 6.78
C LYS A 35 9.88 -3.70 6.99
N LEU A 36 9.15 -3.18 7.97
CA LEU A 36 9.10 -1.76 8.28
C LEU A 36 10.40 -1.35 8.98
N PRO A 37 11.23 -0.48 8.38
CA PRO A 37 12.49 -0.06 9.00
C PRO A 37 12.26 0.86 10.21
N LEU A 38 11.09 1.50 10.26
CA LEU A 38 10.67 2.47 11.27
C LEU A 38 9.20 2.21 11.67
N GLY A 39 8.80 2.69 12.85
CA GLY A 39 7.40 2.70 13.30
C GLY A 39 6.71 4.05 13.07
N SER A 40 7.10 4.75 12.01
CA SER A 40 6.62 6.08 11.64
C SER A 40 5.55 6.00 10.56
N LEU A 41 5.04 7.18 10.17
CA LEU A 41 4.09 7.32 9.07
C LEU A 41 4.58 6.58 7.82
N GLY A 42 3.70 5.79 7.23
CA GLY A 42 3.92 5.20 5.92
C GLY A 42 2.69 4.44 5.46
N GLN A 43 2.70 4.07 4.18
CA GLN A 43 1.59 3.42 3.51
C GLN A 43 2.11 2.22 2.71
N VAL A 44 1.36 1.12 2.73
CA VAL A 44 1.68 -0.10 1.98
C VAL A 44 0.43 -0.55 1.22
N GLY A 45 0.58 -0.90 -0.06
CA GLY A 45 -0.59 -1.15 -0.88
C GLY A 45 -0.30 -1.62 -2.30
N TRP A 46 -1.32 -1.49 -3.14
CA TRP A 46 -1.29 -1.90 -4.54
C TRP A 46 -1.75 -0.76 -5.43
N ALA A 47 -1.29 -0.78 -6.67
CA ALA A 47 -1.61 0.23 -7.66
C ALA A 47 -1.74 -0.39 -9.05
N THR A 48 -2.56 0.22 -9.89
CA THR A 48 -2.65 -0.11 -11.32
C THR A 48 -1.63 0.70 -12.13
N ILE A 49 -1.55 0.45 -13.44
CA ILE A 49 -0.65 1.17 -14.36
C ILE A 49 -0.94 2.68 -14.46
N GLY A 50 -2.13 3.13 -14.06
CA GLY A 50 -2.51 4.55 -14.07
C GLY A 50 -1.98 5.35 -12.88
N PHE A 51 -1.38 4.70 -11.88
CA PHE A 51 -0.86 5.36 -10.69
C PHE A 51 0.35 6.24 -11.01
N ILE A 52 0.29 7.49 -10.59
CA ILE A 52 1.36 8.47 -10.73
C ILE A 52 1.66 9.04 -9.35
N VAL A 53 2.93 8.94 -8.95
CA VAL A 53 3.42 9.54 -7.70
C VAL A 53 3.87 10.98 -7.96
N ASP A 54 3.48 11.90 -7.09
CA ASP A 54 3.97 13.27 -7.08
C ASP A 54 4.36 13.68 -5.66
N THR A 55 5.61 13.39 -5.32
CA THR A 55 6.14 13.69 -3.99
C THR A 55 6.24 15.20 -3.71
N SER A 56 6.26 16.05 -4.74
CA SER A 56 6.36 17.49 -4.58
C SER A 56 5.06 18.09 -4.02
N ASN A 57 3.93 17.50 -4.41
CA ASN A 57 2.60 17.83 -3.90
C ASN A 57 2.12 16.88 -2.79
N GLY A 58 2.98 15.96 -2.35
CA GLY A 58 2.65 14.99 -1.30
C GLY A 58 1.66 13.90 -1.74
N ILE A 59 1.51 13.67 -3.04
CA ILE A 59 0.62 12.66 -3.62
C ILE A 59 1.35 11.33 -3.66
N GLY A 60 0.86 10.39 -2.87
CA GLY A 60 1.37 9.03 -2.75
C GLY A 60 0.30 7.97 -3.03
N ILE A 61 0.60 6.76 -2.57
CA ILE A 61 -0.29 5.62 -2.75
C ILE A 61 -1.58 5.79 -1.92
N GLY A 62 -2.73 5.61 -2.55
CA GLY A 62 -4.06 5.79 -1.94
C GLY A 62 -4.67 7.18 -2.15
N ASP A 63 -3.92 8.15 -2.67
CA ASP A 63 -4.41 9.51 -2.92
C ASP A 63 -5.13 9.65 -4.28
N ASP A 64 -5.04 8.63 -5.15
CA ASP A 64 -5.67 8.61 -6.47
C ASP A 64 -6.63 7.42 -6.66
N GLY A 65 -7.41 7.45 -7.74
CA GLY A 65 -8.33 6.37 -8.12
C GLY A 65 -7.64 5.12 -8.66
N TYR A 66 -6.32 5.11 -8.80
CA TYR A 66 -5.55 4.02 -9.37
C TYR A 66 -4.79 3.19 -8.33
N SER A 67 -4.89 3.56 -7.05
CA SER A 67 -4.12 2.94 -5.98
C SER A 67 -4.90 2.81 -4.68
N TRP A 68 -4.51 1.81 -3.89
CA TRP A 68 -5.14 1.45 -2.62
C TRP A 68 -4.03 1.16 -1.61
N CYS A 69 -4.14 1.72 -0.41
CA CYS A 69 -3.14 1.48 0.62
C CYS A 69 -3.73 1.34 2.02
N PHE A 70 -2.88 0.88 2.93
CA PHE A 70 -3.12 0.91 4.36
C PHE A 70 -1.97 1.64 5.05
N ASP A 71 -2.33 2.62 5.87
CA ASP A 71 -1.49 3.31 6.81
C ASP A 71 -1.73 2.70 8.19
N GLY A 72 -0.79 1.88 8.67
CA GLY A 72 -0.91 1.32 10.02
C GLY A 72 -0.27 2.17 11.12
N SER A 73 0.22 3.38 10.81
CA SER A 73 0.41 4.40 11.85
C SER A 73 -0.91 5.02 12.25
N ARG A 74 -1.84 5.20 11.30
CA ARG A 74 -3.19 5.74 11.53
C ARG A 74 -4.26 4.67 11.72
N GLY A 75 -4.03 3.45 11.22
CA GLY A 75 -5.01 2.37 11.23
C GLY A 75 -6.09 2.57 10.16
N THR A 76 -5.71 3.17 9.04
CA THR A 76 -6.63 3.71 8.04
C THR A 76 -6.26 3.20 6.65
N SER A 77 -7.26 2.86 5.84
CA SER A 77 -7.06 2.50 4.43
C SER A 77 -7.43 3.69 3.55
N TYR A 78 -6.66 3.95 2.50
CA TYR A 78 -6.86 5.08 1.58
C TYR A 78 -7.04 4.63 0.14
N ASN A 79 -7.98 5.26 -0.57
CA ASN A 79 -8.19 5.15 -2.02
C ASN A 79 -8.91 6.39 -2.53
N ASN A 80 -8.50 6.91 -3.68
CA ASN A 80 -9.11 8.09 -4.32
C ASN A 80 -9.15 9.34 -3.41
N GLY A 81 -8.15 9.49 -2.53
CA GLY A 81 -8.11 10.56 -1.53
C GLY A 81 -9.07 10.39 -0.36
N ASP A 82 -9.98 9.42 -0.43
CA ASP A 82 -10.88 9.05 0.65
C ASP A 82 -10.25 8.01 1.57
N PHE A 83 -10.79 7.90 2.78
CA PHE A 83 -10.25 7.01 3.79
C PHE A 83 -11.32 6.26 4.58
N GLN A 84 -10.97 5.05 5.02
CA GLN A 84 -11.82 4.21 5.86
C GLN A 84 -11.02 3.65 7.05
N PHE A 85 -11.55 3.79 8.28
CA PHE A 85 -10.95 3.24 9.51
C PHE A 85 -11.32 1.77 9.67
N LEU A 86 -10.48 0.82 9.24
CA LEU A 86 -11.04 -0.52 9.01
C LEU A 86 -10.24 -1.75 9.40
N LEU A 87 -9.00 -1.67 9.88
CA LEU A 87 -8.21 -2.91 10.00
C LEU A 87 -7.74 -3.28 11.40
N ALA A 88 -8.06 -2.49 12.43
CA ALA A 88 -7.82 -2.69 13.88
C ALA A 88 -7.04 -1.52 14.50
N ASN A 89 -7.15 -1.37 15.83
CA ASN A 89 -6.34 -0.44 16.63
C ASN A 89 -4.90 -0.96 16.78
N VAL A 90 -4.19 -1.07 15.66
CA VAL A 90 -2.81 -1.55 15.59
C VAL A 90 -1.94 -0.40 15.09
N ARG A 91 -0.79 -0.23 15.75
CA ARG A 91 0.23 0.75 15.40
C ARG A 91 1.49 0.04 14.94
N TRP A 92 2.01 0.44 13.78
CA TRP A 92 3.28 -0.04 13.29
C TRP A 92 4.40 0.22 14.31
N LYS A 93 5.33 -0.73 14.38
CA LYS A 93 6.59 -0.58 15.12
C LYS A 93 7.75 -0.92 14.20
N LYS A 94 8.92 -0.35 14.53
CA LYS A 94 10.19 -0.73 13.90
C LYS A 94 10.35 -2.25 13.88
N ASN A 95 10.81 -2.78 12.75
CA ASN A 95 10.99 -4.20 12.46
C ASN A 95 9.70 -5.05 12.37
N ASN A 96 8.51 -4.45 12.44
CA ASN A 96 7.30 -5.20 12.09
C ASN A 96 7.31 -5.61 10.62
N VAL A 97 6.67 -6.72 10.31
CA VAL A 97 6.47 -7.20 8.94
C VAL A 97 5.01 -7.01 8.57
N CYS A 98 4.76 -6.14 7.60
CA CYS A 98 3.45 -5.91 7.02
C CYS A 98 3.27 -6.82 5.81
N GLY A 99 2.30 -7.73 5.88
CA GLY A 99 1.85 -8.52 4.74
C GLY A 99 0.71 -7.80 4.02
N CYS A 100 0.77 -7.75 2.69
CA CYS A 100 -0.26 -7.15 1.85
C CYS A 100 -0.57 -8.09 0.68
N GLY A 101 -1.84 -8.44 0.49
CA GLY A 101 -2.24 -9.38 -0.55
C GLY A 101 -3.53 -8.97 -1.27
N ILE A 102 -3.50 -9.06 -2.60
CA ILE A 102 -4.67 -8.92 -3.45
C ILE A 102 -5.36 -10.26 -3.54
N ILE A 103 -6.66 -10.27 -3.26
CA ILE A 103 -7.46 -11.49 -3.26
C ILE A 103 -8.43 -11.49 -4.42
N GLU A 104 -8.91 -10.32 -4.79
CA GLU A 104 -9.85 -10.17 -5.88
C GLU A 104 -9.63 -8.83 -6.55
N ILE A 105 -9.53 -8.87 -7.88
CA ILE A 105 -9.72 -7.71 -8.75
C ILE A 105 -10.73 -8.17 -9.79
N ASN A 106 -12.01 -7.92 -9.52
CA ASN A 106 -12.99 -7.85 -10.59
C ASN A 106 -13.11 -6.37 -10.98
N GLY A 107 -13.57 -6.03 -12.19
CA GLY A 107 -13.46 -4.67 -12.77
C GLY A 107 -14.00 -3.51 -11.92
N GLU A 108 -14.65 -3.80 -10.79
CA GLU A 108 -15.24 -2.85 -9.85
C GLU A 108 -14.74 -3.02 -8.40
N ILE A 109 -14.29 -4.22 -7.99
CA ILE A 109 -13.95 -4.54 -6.59
C ILE A 109 -12.51 -4.99 -6.50
N THR A 110 -11.74 -4.27 -5.68
CA THR A 110 -10.37 -4.64 -5.30
C THR A 110 -10.34 -5.03 -3.83
N ARG A 111 -10.27 -6.32 -3.50
CA ARG A 111 -10.15 -6.78 -2.10
C ARG A 111 -8.70 -7.00 -1.72
N ILE A 112 -8.24 -6.23 -0.73
CA ILE A 112 -6.87 -6.30 -0.21
C ILE A 112 -6.90 -6.73 1.25
N LYS A 113 -6.17 -7.80 1.58
CA LYS A 113 -5.97 -8.23 2.97
C LYS A 113 -4.62 -7.77 3.50
N TYR A 114 -4.63 -7.45 4.79
CA TYR A 114 -3.44 -7.01 5.52
C TYR A 114 -3.15 -7.90 6.72
N TRP A 115 -1.86 -8.10 6.97
CA TRP A 115 -1.34 -8.82 8.13
C TRP A 115 -0.20 -8.01 8.77
N LEU A 116 -0.08 -8.09 10.10
CA LEU A 116 1.08 -7.57 10.82
C LEU A 116 1.70 -8.66 11.68
N ASN A 117 2.97 -8.99 11.44
CA ASN A 117 3.67 -10.09 12.12
C ASN A 117 2.84 -11.39 12.09
N SER A 118 2.33 -11.74 10.90
CA SER A 118 1.45 -12.89 10.64
C SER A 118 0.05 -12.83 11.26
N LYS A 119 -0.29 -11.82 12.07
CA LYS A 119 -1.65 -11.61 12.56
C LYS A 119 -2.50 -10.93 11.48
N PHE A 120 -3.62 -11.55 11.13
CA PHE A 120 -4.59 -10.95 10.22
C PHE A 120 -5.19 -9.68 10.83
N LEU A 121 -5.16 -8.59 10.07
CA LEU A 121 -5.73 -7.30 10.47
C LEU A 121 -7.16 -7.16 9.93
N GLY A 122 -7.36 -7.47 8.65
CA GLY A 122 -8.67 -7.40 8.03
C GLY A 122 -8.58 -7.32 6.50
N THR A 123 -9.74 -7.09 5.88
CA THR A 123 -9.86 -6.87 4.44
C THR A 123 -10.34 -5.44 4.21
N SER A 124 -9.63 -4.69 3.35
CA SER A 124 -10.03 -3.36 2.91
C SER A 124 -10.65 -3.40 1.51
N PHE A 125 -11.42 -2.34 1.21
CA PHE A 125 -11.96 -2.01 -0.13
C PHE A 125 -12.94 -3.06 -0.69
N ALA A 126 -13.78 -3.62 0.19
CA ALA A 126 -14.95 -4.37 -0.24
C ALA A 126 -16.07 -3.39 -0.64
N HIS A 127 -16.18 -3.12 -1.94
CA HIS A 127 -17.43 -2.66 -2.52
C HIS A 127 -18.25 -3.87 -2.98
#